data_AF-A0AAU6JDA1-F1
#
_entry.id   AF-A0AAU6JDA1-F1
#
_cell.length_a   1.000
_cell.length_b   1.000
_cell.length_c   1.000
_cell.angle_alpha   90.00
_cell.angle_beta   90.00
_cell.angle_gamma   90.00
#
_symmetry.space_group_name_H-M   'P 1'
#
loop_
_entity.id
_entity.type
_entity.pdbx_description
1 polymer ?
#
loop_
_entity_poly.entity_id
_entity_poly.type
_entity_poly.pdbx_seq_one_letter_code
_entity_poly.pdbx_strand_id
1 'polypeptide(L)' 'MATDGRYPVRVAGPLALSVHPFRLELVRRGFTPRSSQDHAYVLADLSRWLERNGLAPGQLTAEQVGEFVRATDGG' A
#
# COMPACT_ATOMS: atom_id res chain seq x y z
N MET A 1 9.97 24.35 2.66
CA MET A 1 10.28 23.21 3.55
C MET A 1 9.04 22.91 4.37
N ALA A 2 8.19 21.99 3.93
CA ALA A 2 7.02 21.56 4.68
C ALA A 2 7.22 20.08 5.05
N THR A 3 7.70 19.85 6.27
CA THR A 3 7.65 18.55 6.91
C THR A 3 6.21 18.32 7.37
N ASP A 4 5.35 17.76 6.52
CA ASP A 4 4.13 17.13 7.04
C ASP A 4 4.53 15.76 7.58
N GLY A 5 4.91 15.77 8.85
CA GLY A 5 5.23 14.61 9.65
C GLY A 5 3.99 13.80 10.03
N ARG A 6 3.16 13.39 9.06
CA ARG A 6 2.25 12.26 9.30
C ARG A 6 3.06 10.98 9.12
N TYR A 7 3.57 10.53 10.26
CA TYR A 7 4.11 9.22 10.64
C TYR A 7 4.43 8.24 9.50
N PRO A 8 5.61 7.59 9.50
CA PRO A 8 5.89 6.55 8.53
C PRO A 8 4.75 5.53 8.60
N VAL A 9 4.03 5.40 7.50
CA VAL A 9 2.98 4.39 7.33
C VAL A 9 3.64 3.07 7.76
N ARG A 10 3.26 2.59 8.95
CA ARG A 10 3.74 1.32 9.47
C ARG A 10 2.96 0.27 8.71
N VAL A 11 3.47 -0.07 7.52
CA VAL A 11 2.97 -1.23 6.81
C VAL A 11 3.45 -2.43 7.58
N ALA A 12 2.51 -3.06 8.28
CA ALA A 12 2.66 -4.37 8.86
C ALA A 12 2.12 -5.40 7.85
N GLY A 13 2.52 -6.65 8.04
CA GLY A 13 2.08 -7.75 7.18
C GLY A 13 2.96 -7.97 5.95
N PRO A 14 2.48 -8.77 5.00
CA PRO A 14 3.33 -9.43 4.01
C PRO A 14 3.91 -8.51 2.94
N LEU A 15 3.41 -7.27 2.81
CA LEU A 15 3.94 -6.27 1.86
C LEU A 15 4.87 -5.24 2.49
N ALA A 16 5.15 -5.32 3.80
CA ALA A 16 5.97 -4.33 4.51
C ALA A 16 7.34 -4.08 3.85
N LEU A 17 8.00 -5.14 3.38
CA LEU A 17 9.30 -5.07 2.72
C LEU A 17 9.23 -4.46 1.31
N SER A 18 8.06 -4.51 0.66
CA SER A 18 7.84 -4.02 -0.71
C SER A 18 7.48 -2.53 -0.77
N VAL A 19 7.05 -1.94 0.34
CA VAL A 19 6.54 -0.56 0.38
C VAL A 19 7.64 0.47 0.16
N HIS A 20 8.81 0.27 0.76
CA HIS A 20 9.94 1.16 0.59
C HIS A 20 10.44 1.22 -0.87
N PRO A 21 10.75 0.08 -1.54
CA PRO A 21 11.16 0.11 -2.94
C PRO A 21 10.06 0.62 -3.87
N PHE A 22 8.78 0.34 -3.59
CA PHE A 22 7.66 0.88 -4.35
C PHE A 22 7.59 2.41 -4.29
N ARG A 23 7.76 3.01 -3.10
CA ARG A 23 7.78 4.46 -2.94
C ARG A 23 8.97 5.10 -3.67
N LEU A 24 10.14 4.46 -3.63
CA LEU A 24 11.32 4.93 -4.36
C LEU A 24 11.09 4.89 -5.88
N GLU A 25 10.42 3.86 -6.38
CA GLU A 25 10.08 3.73 -7.80
C GLU A 25 9.09 4.81 -8.25
N LEU A 26 8.08 5.14 -7.44
CA LEU A 26 7.17 6.24 -7.73
C LEU A 26 7.91 7.58 -7.83
N VAL A 27 8.82 7.85 -6.90
CA VAL A 27 9.65 9.07 -6.98
C VAL A 27 10.52 9.07 -8.23
N ARG A 28 11.12 7.93 -8.61
CA ARG A 28 11.90 7.80 -9.86
C ARG A 28 11.07 8.08 -11.11
N ARG A 29 9.80 7.68 -11.11
CA ARG A 29 8.86 7.92 -12.21
C ARG A 29 8.34 9.36 -12.28
N GLY A 30 8.77 10.24 -11.37
CA GLY A 30 8.37 11.64 -11.34
C GLY A 30 7.09 11.92 -10.56
N PHE A 31 6.57 10.96 -9.79
CA PHE A 31 5.46 11.22 -8.89
C PHE A 31 5.90 12.15 -7.76
N THR A 32 5.00 13.04 -7.36
CA THR A 32 5.25 13.92 -6.22
C THR A 32 5.35 13.11 -4.92
N PRO A 33 6.04 13.60 -3.89
CA PRO A 33 6.11 12.94 -2.59
C PRO A 33 4.73 12.70 -1.98
N ARG A 34 3.78 13.62 -2.22
CA ARG A 34 2.39 13.50 -1.76
C ARG A 34 1.67 12.34 -2.44
N SER A 35 1.70 12.29 -3.78
CA SER A 35 1.12 11.16 -4.52
C SER A 35 1.76 9.83 -4.13
N SER A 36 3.07 9.82 -3.89
CA SER A 36 3.80 8.62 -3.46
C SER A 36 3.38 8.14 -2.05
N GLN A 37 3.01 9.07 -1.17
CA GLN A 37 2.42 8.73 0.14
C GLN A 37 1.00 8.18 -0.02
N ASP A 38 0.15 8.81 -0.84
CA ASP A 38 -1.22 8.33 -1.09
C ASP A 38 -1.22 6.89 -1.61
N HIS A 39 -0.30 6.56 -2.53
CA HIS A 39 -0.14 5.18 -3.02
C HIS A 39 0.41 4.23 -1.94
N ALA A 40 1.26 4.73 -1.03
CA ALA A 40 1.75 3.93 0.09
C ALA A 40 0.65 3.59 1.11
N TYR A 41 -0.35 4.48 1.29
CA TYR A 41 -1.53 4.18 2.11
C TYR A 41 -2.36 3.04 1.52
N VAL A 42 -2.63 3.07 0.20
CA VAL A 42 -3.34 1.97 -0.48
C VAL A 42 -2.58 0.65 -0.32
N LEU A 43 -1.25 0.67 -0.43
CA LEU A 43 -0.42 -0.51 -0.23
C LEU A 43 -0.45 -1.01 1.23
N ALA A 44 -0.56 -0.10 2.20
CA ALA A 44 -0.70 -0.43 3.61
C ALA A 44 -2.03 -1.12 3.91
N ASP A 45 -3.13 -0.61 3.35
CA ASP A 45 -4.46 -1.18 3.51
C ASP A 45 -4.56 -2.54 2.82
N LEU A 46 -3.96 -2.68 1.63
CA LEU A 46 -3.83 -3.97 0.97
C LEU A 46 -3.05 -4.98 1.81
N SER A 47 -1.92 -4.57 2.41
CA SER A 47 -1.12 -5.44 3.28
C SER A 47 -1.92 -5.94 4.48
N ARG A 48 -2.69 -5.06 5.13
CA ARG A 48 -3.57 -5.41 6.25
C ARG A 48 -4.69 -6.35 5.81
N TRP A 49 -5.27 -6.11 4.64
CA TRP A 49 -6.30 -6.98 4.09
C TRP A 49 -5.74 -8.37 3.79
N LEU A 50 -4.55 -8.47 3.19
CA LEU A 50 -3.87 -9.75 2.95
C LEU A 50 -3.57 -10.50 4.25
N GLU A 51 -3.07 -9.80 5.27
CA GLU A 51 -2.80 -10.38 6.59
C GLU A 51 -4.08 -10.93 7.23
N ARG A 52 -5.21 -10.20 7.14
CA ARG A 52 -6.51 -10.65 7.65
C ARG A 52 -7.06 -11.87 6.91
N ASN A 53 -6.82 -11.96 5.60
CA ASN A 53 -7.27 -13.07 4.76
C ASN A 53 -6.27 -14.23 4.72
N GLY A 54 -5.11 -14.11 5.39
CA GLY A 54 -4.06 -15.13 5.37
C GLY A 54 -3.43 -15.34 3.98
N LEU A 55 -3.46 -14.32 3.12
CA LEU A 55 -3.03 -14.39 1.74
C LEU A 55 -1.57 -13.96 1.59
N ALA A 56 -0.80 -14.75 0.86
CA ALA A 56 0.56 -14.36 0.48
C ALA A 56 0.54 -13.33 -0.67
N PRO A 57 1.55 -12.45 -0.79
CA PRO A 57 1.67 -11.50 -1.90
C PRO A 57 1.64 -12.17 -3.27
N GLY A 58 2.20 -13.39 -3.38
CA GLY A 58 2.22 -14.17 -4.61
C GLY A 58 0.86 -14.79 -4.98
N GLN A 59 -0.12 -14.75 -4.07
CA GLN A 59 -1.50 -15.19 -4.32
C GLN A 59 -2.42 -14.01 -4.68
N LEU A 60 -1.86 -12.81 -4.82
CA LEU A 60 -2.61 -11.63 -5.23
C LEU A 60 -3.00 -11.76 -6.71
N THR A 61 -4.22 -12.21 -6.96
CA THR A 61 -4.81 -12.26 -8.31
C THR A 61 -5.75 -11.07 -8.54
N ALA A 62 -6.14 -10.82 -9.78
CA ALA A 62 -7.11 -9.78 -10.11
C ALA A 62 -8.45 -9.94 -9.37
N GLU A 63 -8.84 -11.19 -9.07
CA GLU A 63 -10.03 -11.50 -8.28
C GLU A 63 -9.88 -11.06 -6.82
N GLN A 64 -8.73 -11.35 -6.19
CA GLN A 64 -8.43 -10.91 -4.82
C GLN A 64 -8.32 -9.37 -4.73
N VAL A 65 -7.83 -8.72 -5.78
CA VAL A 65 -7.86 -7.25 -5.87
C VAL A 65 -9.30 -6.72 -5.94
N GLY A 66 -10.19 -7.39 -6.68
CA GLY A 66 -11.62 -7.06 -6.72
C GLY A 66 -12.28 -7.18 -5.34
N GLU A 67 -11.97 -8.24 -4.59
CA GLU A 67 -12.44 -8.42 -3.20
C GLU A 67 -11.88 -7.36 -2.25
N PHE A 68 -10.61 -6.96 -2.41
CA PHE A 68 -10.04 -5.83 -1.67
C PHE A 68 -10.77 -4.51 -1.97
N VAL A 69 -11.05 -4.22 -3.25
CA VAL A 69 -11.79 -3.00 -3.63
C VAL A 69 -13.19 -3.02 -3.03
N ARG A 70 -13.91 -4.14 -3.11
CA ARG A 70 -15.23 -4.30 -2.48
C ARG A 70 -15.19 -4.11 -0.96
N ALA A 71 -14.16 -4.64 -0.31
CA ALA A 71 -13.96 -4.48 1.13
C ALA A 71 -13.60 -3.04 1.53
N THR A 72 -13.03 -2.25 0.61
CA THR A 72 -12.63 -0.86 0.83
C THR A 72 -13.72 0.15 0.42
N ASP A 73 -14.54 -0.15 -0.59
CA ASP A 73 -15.69 0.67 -1.05
C ASP A 73 -16.89 0.63 -0.09
N GLY A 74 -16.93 -0.33 0.83
CA GLY A 74 -18.00 -0.48 1.82
C GLY A 74 -17.84 0.34 3.11
N GLY A 75 -16.98 1.35 3.13
CA GLY A 75 -16.66 2.20 4.29
C GLY A 75 -17.30 3.58 4.26
#